data_AF-Q9KR82-F1
#
_entry.id   AF-Q9KR82-F1
#
_cell.length_a   1.000
_cell.length_b   1.000
_cell.length_c   1.000
_cell.angle_alpha   90.00
_cell.angle_beta   90.00
_cell.angle_gamma   90.00
#
_symmetry.space_group_name_H-M   'P 1'
#
loop_
_entity.id
_entity.type
_entity.pdbx_description
1 polymer ?
#
loop_
_entity_poly.entity_id
_entity_poly.type
_entity_poly.pdbx_seq_one_letter_code
_entity_poly.pdbx_strand_id
1 'polypeptide(L)'
;MELTSLISKFFSSSDKTSQFELICDDSLDFATSRKTLEKIKAGKADEWITAQYVALKMLEEQGDVSSFPDGFIMPADTAVRLDSELRDLFSLPPVWKGVIDADIQGKASTPTFKIDLSVTTKQGRTTLNYTVDGPFIRFSQNEQYLLTPEQLMVFIAHKTHVRSDRSEYDNLLYLHSLQEAQKNGCKLNLKHFERLRILTPK
;
A
#
# COMPACT_ATOMS: atom_id res chain seq x y z
N MET A 1 10.62 -15.66 -6.20
CA MET A 1 9.84 -16.16 -5.05
C MET A 1 10.52 -17.33 -4.33
N GLU A 2 11.02 -18.38 -5.00
CA GLU A 2 11.73 -19.48 -4.30
C GLU A 2 12.95 -19.00 -3.47
N LEU A 3 13.81 -18.17 -4.07
CA LEU A 3 15.04 -17.68 -3.42
C LEU A 3 14.75 -16.71 -2.24
N THR A 4 13.72 -15.86 -2.35
CA THR A 4 13.30 -14.96 -1.26
C THR A 4 12.71 -15.76 -0.09
N SER A 5 11.96 -16.83 -0.37
CA SER A 5 11.48 -17.76 0.67
C SER A 5 12.63 -18.51 1.35
N LEU A 6 13.71 -18.83 0.63
CA LEU A 6 14.90 -19.44 1.23
C LEU A 6 15.58 -18.46 2.18
N ILE A 7 15.80 -17.22 1.74
CA ILE A 7 16.41 -16.16 2.55
C ILE A 7 15.60 -15.94 3.84
N SER A 8 14.28 -15.75 3.75
CA SER A 8 13.46 -15.54 4.94
C SER A 8 13.51 -16.73 5.91
N LYS A 9 13.48 -17.97 5.39
CA LYS A 9 13.60 -19.19 6.22
C LYS A 9 14.96 -19.27 6.92
N PHE A 10 16.05 -19.01 6.21
CA PHE A 10 17.42 -19.06 6.77
C PHE A 10 17.65 -18.04 7.88
N PHE A 11 17.03 -16.85 7.79
CA PHE A 11 17.26 -15.76 8.75
C PHE A 11 16.10 -15.53 9.73
N SER A 12 15.07 -16.38 9.71
CA SER A 12 13.86 -16.24 10.54
C SER A 12 14.11 -16.25 12.06
N SER A 13 15.19 -16.87 12.52
CA SER A 13 15.59 -16.95 13.94
C SER A 13 16.58 -15.87 14.38
N SER A 14 17.01 -14.99 13.48
CA SER A 14 18.06 -14.01 13.73
C SER A 14 17.54 -12.81 14.54
N ASP A 15 18.45 -12.15 15.26
CA ASP A 15 18.11 -10.95 16.03
C ASP A 15 17.66 -9.80 15.11
N LYS A 16 16.50 -9.21 15.41
CA LYS A 16 15.87 -8.12 14.64
C LYS A 16 16.27 -6.73 15.10
N THR A 17 17.29 -6.62 15.96
CA THR A 17 17.79 -5.33 16.49
C THR A 17 18.30 -4.40 15.39
N SER A 18 18.89 -4.94 14.32
CA SER A 18 19.30 -4.17 13.14
C SER A 18 18.38 -4.47 11.96
N GLN A 19 17.70 -3.43 11.46
CA GLN A 19 16.83 -3.48 10.28
C GLN A 19 16.84 -2.12 9.57
N PHE A 20 16.37 -2.11 8.32
CA PHE A 20 16.07 -0.84 7.62
C PHE A 20 14.97 -0.07 8.35
N GLU A 21 15.12 1.25 8.38
CA GLU A 21 14.05 2.16 8.80
C GLU A 21 13.03 2.26 7.67
N LEU A 22 11.74 2.14 8.01
CA LEU A 22 10.65 2.30 7.07
C LEU A 22 10.14 3.73 7.12
N ILE A 23 10.19 4.42 5.99
CA ILE A 23 9.66 5.78 5.83
C ILE A 23 8.57 5.72 4.78
N CYS A 24 7.42 6.35 5.04
CA CYS A 24 6.32 6.40 4.08
C CYS A 24 5.99 7.84 3.72
N ASP A 25 6.03 8.10 2.42
CA ASP A 25 5.58 9.34 1.78
C ASP A 25 5.19 8.99 0.33
N ASP A 26 3.92 8.59 0.14
CA ASP A 26 3.35 8.03 -1.11
C ASP A 26 3.98 6.71 -1.63
N SER A 27 5.21 6.40 -1.22
CA SER A 27 5.95 5.16 -1.44
C SER A 27 6.42 4.57 -0.10
N LEU A 28 7.11 3.43 -0.14
CA LEU A 28 7.73 2.79 1.02
C LEU A 28 9.25 2.81 0.85
N ASP A 29 9.90 3.66 1.62
CA ASP A 29 11.34 3.81 1.61
C ASP A 29 11.98 2.98 2.71
N PHE A 30 13.09 2.35 2.36
CA PHE A 30 13.95 1.58 3.25
C PHE A 30 15.26 2.33 3.41
N ALA A 31 15.44 3.00 4.55
CA ALA A 31 16.61 3.83 4.82
C ALA A 31 17.55 3.17 5.85
N THR A 32 18.85 3.37 5.69
CA THR A 32 19.83 3.05 6.74
C THR A 32 21.07 3.92 6.57
N SER A 33 21.94 3.95 7.59
CA SER A 33 23.16 4.75 7.49
C SER A 33 24.12 4.18 6.45
N ARG A 34 24.87 5.05 5.75
CA ARG A 34 25.94 4.64 4.84
C ARG A 34 26.94 3.68 5.48
N LYS A 35 27.28 3.90 6.76
CA LYS A 35 28.16 3.00 7.53
C LYS A 35 27.58 1.59 7.66
N THR A 36 26.26 1.49 7.83
CA THR A 36 25.55 0.20 7.88
C THR A 36 25.57 -0.48 6.52
N LEU A 37 25.28 0.23 5.43
CA LEU A 37 25.35 -0.32 4.07
C LEU A 37 26.74 -0.87 3.73
N GLU A 38 27.80 -0.14 4.08
CA GLU A 38 29.17 -0.61 3.84
C GLU A 38 29.51 -1.86 4.68
N LYS A 39 28.98 -1.97 5.91
CA LYS A 39 29.10 -3.22 6.69
C LYS A 39 28.37 -4.39 6.03
N ILE A 40 27.16 -4.16 5.50
CA ILE A 40 26.38 -5.19 4.81
C ILE A 40 27.16 -5.69 3.58
N LYS A 41 27.63 -4.77 2.72
CA LYS A 41 28.43 -5.11 1.53
C LYS A 41 29.74 -5.83 1.87
N ALA A 42 30.35 -5.52 3.02
CA ALA A 42 31.56 -6.19 3.50
C ALA A 42 31.29 -7.55 4.18
N GLY A 43 30.04 -7.99 4.29
CA GLY A 43 29.66 -9.23 4.98
C GLY A 43 29.87 -9.18 6.50
N LYS A 44 29.80 -7.99 7.10
CA LYS A 44 30.07 -7.74 8.53
C LYS A 44 28.86 -7.16 9.28
N ALA A 45 27.69 -7.12 8.64
CA ALA A 45 26.45 -6.68 9.27
C ALA A 45 25.70 -7.87 9.86
N ASP A 46 24.71 -7.57 10.69
CA ASP A 46 23.83 -8.58 11.27
C ASP A 46 23.02 -9.28 10.18
N GLU A 47 22.66 -10.53 10.45
CA GLU A 47 22.02 -11.42 9.49
C GLU A 47 20.69 -10.86 8.97
N TRP A 48 19.86 -10.31 9.85
CA TRP A 48 18.52 -9.83 9.49
C TRP A 48 18.54 -8.66 8.49
N ILE A 49 19.30 -7.60 8.80
CA ILE A 49 19.43 -6.46 7.88
C ILE A 49 20.15 -6.85 6.57
N THR A 50 21.05 -7.84 6.62
CA THR A 50 21.69 -8.41 5.43
C THR A 50 20.66 -9.13 4.55
N ALA A 51 19.76 -9.91 5.15
CA ALA A 51 18.67 -10.58 4.45
C ALA A 51 17.72 -9.58 3.79
N GLN A 52 17.34 -8.52 4.50
CA GLN A 52 16.53 -7.41 3.95
C GLN A 52 17.23 -6.76 2.75
N TYR A 53 18.53 -6.45 2.87
CA TYR A 53 19.31 -5.86 1.79
C TYR A 53 19.34 -6.75 0.54
N VAL A 54 19.61 -8.05 0.70
CA VAL A 54 19.63 -9.00 -0.42
C VAL A 54 18.25 -9.05 -1.10
N ALA A 55 17.17 -9.13 -0.33
CA ALA A 55 15.81 -9.13 -0.88
C ALA A 55 15.50 -7.83 -1.65
N LEU A 56 15.87 -6.66 -1.10
CA LEU A 56 15.69 -5.36 -1.76
C LEU A 56 16.53 -5.27 -3.04
N LYS A 57 17.76 -5.79 -3.05
CA LYS A 57 18.59 -5.87 -4.25
C LYS A 57 17.97 -6.72 -5.35
N MET A 58 17.39 -7.86 -4.99
CA MET A 58 16.70 -8.71 -5.96
C MET A 58 15.47 -8.03 -6.56
N LEU A 59 14.69 -7.31 -5.74
CA LEU A 59 13.54 -6.54 -6.21
C LEU A 59 13.99 -5.36 -7.10
N GLU A 60 15.13 -4.74 -6.79
CA GLU A 60 15.74 -3.71 -7.63
C GLU A 60 16.15 -4.26 -9.00
N GLU A 61 16.79 -5.43 -9.04
CA GLU A 61 17.15 -6.12 -10.29
C GLU A 61 15.93 -6.50 -11.14
N GLN A 62 14.77 -6.70 -10.51
CA GLN A 62 13.49 -6.98 -11.18
C GLN A 62 12.79 -5.69 -11.66
N GLY A 63 13.27 -4.52 -11.26
CA GLY A 63 12.65 -3.23 -11.57
C GLY A 63 11.49 -2.85 -10.65
N ASP A 64 11.22 -3.63 -9.60
CA ASP A 64 10.14 -3.40 -8.64
C ASP A 64 10.51 -2.37 -7.57
N VAL A 65 11.80 -2.09 -7.40
CA VAL A 65 12.38 -1.18 -6.40
C VAL A 65 13.47 -0.36 -7.07
N SER A 66 13.72 0.86 -6.60
CA SER A 66 14.87 1.68 -7.02
C SER A 66 15.79 1.96 -5.85
N SER A 67 17.11 1.88 -6.03
CA SER A 67 18.05 2.29 -4.96
C SER A 67 18.38 3.78 -5.00
N PHE A 68 18.78 4.30 -3.85
CA PHE A 68 19.42 5.60 -3.68
C PHE A 68 20.62 5.44 -2.72
N PRO A 69 21.49 6.46 -2.53
CA PRO A 69 22.76 6.27 -1.83
C PRO A 69 22.68 5.60 -0.45
N ASP A 70 21.60 5.84 0.28
CA ASP A 70 21.40 5.39 1.66
C ASP A 70 20.19 4.44 1.82
N GLY A 71 19.67 3.86 0.73
CA GLY A 71 18.48 3.03 0.82
C GLY A 71 17.82 2.60 -0.49
N PHE A 72 16.54 2.27 -0.38
CA PHE A 72 15.68 1.82 -1.47
C PHE A 72 14.29 2.46 -1.41
N ILE A 73 13.71 2.74 -2.57
CA ILE A 73 12.34 3.24 -2.75
C ILE A 73 11.52 2.12 -3.37
N MET A 74 10.46 1.70 -2.67
CA MET A 74 9.50 0.72 -3.15
C MET A 74 8.16 1.42 -3.45
N PRO A 75 7.67 1.37 -4.69
CA PRO A 75 6.33 1.86 -5.03
C PRO A 75 5.25 1.21 -4.14
N ALA A 76 4.23 1.98 -3.78
CA ALA A 76 3.16 1.48 -2.90
C ALA A 76 2.43 0.26 -3.48
N ASP A 77 2.27 0.21 -4.81
CA ASP A 77 1.62 -0.90 -5.50
C ASP A 77 2.48 -2.18 -5.45
N THR A 78 3.81 -2.06 -5.48
CA THR A 78 4.74 -3.17 -5.21
C THR A 78 4.61 -3.65 -3.76
N ALA A 79 4.64 -2.72 -2.79
CA ALA A 79 4.61 -3.05 -1.36
C ALA A 79 3.36 -3.88 -0.96
N VAL A 80 2.18 -3.51 -1.46
CA VAL A 80 0.92 -4.22 -1.17
C VAL A 80 0.87 -5.62 -1.80
N ARG A 81 1.64 -5.87 -2.87
CA ARG A 81 1.72 -7.16 -3.59
C ARG A 81 2.74 -8.14 -3.03
N LEU A 82 3.62 -7.71 -2.11
CA LEU A 82 4.62 -8.61 -1.50
C LEU A 82 3.96 -9.86 -0.89
N ASP A 83 4.65 -10.99 -0.93
CA ASP A 83 4.21 -12.21 -0.27
C ASP A 83 4.35 -12.10 1.27
N SER A 84 3.82 -13.09 2.00
CA SER A 84 3.90 -13.12 3.46
C SER A 84 5.34 -13.11 3.97
N GLU A 85 6.22 -13.87 3.32
CA GLU A 85 7.61 -14.01 3.72
C GLU A 85 8.37 -12.68 3.63
N LEU A 86 8.19 -11.92 2.54
CA LEU A 86 8.81 -10.62 2.37
C LEU A 86 8.19 -9.57 3.30
N ARG A 87 6.88 -9.62 3.53
CA ARG A 87 6.24 -8.74 4.53
C ARG A 87 6.82 -8.96 5.92
N ASP A 88 7.01 -10.21 6.32
CA ASP A 88 7.61 -10.57 7.61
C ASP A 88 9.09 -10.18 7.69
N LEU A 89 9.84 -10.39 6.60
CA LEU A 89 11.25 -9.99 6.49
C LEU A 89 11.42 -8.47 6.63
N PHE A 90 10.54 -7.69 6.00
CA PHE A 90 10.55 -6.24 6.06
C PHE A 90 9.83 -5.66 7.27
N SER A 91 9.35 -6.50 8.19
CA SER A 91 8.61 -6.07 9.39
C SER A 91 7.39 -5.20 9.05
N LEU A 92 6.70 -5.47 7.94
CA LEU A 92 5.54 -4.69 7.52
C LEU A 92 4.36 -4.91 8.47
N PRO A 93 3.51 -3.88 8.69
CA PRO A 93 2.28 -4.02 9.45
C PRO A 93 1.36 -5.11 8.89
N PRO A 94 0.49 -5.69 9.72
CA PRO A 94 -0.49 -6.67 9.26
C PRO A 94 -1.43 -6.07 8.20
N VAL A 95 -1.92 -6.92 7.29
CA VAL A 95 -2.88 -6.53 6.27
C VAL A 95 -4.21 -6.09 6.90
N TRP A 96 -4.74 -4.96 6.45
CA TRP A 96 -6.03 -4.45 6.89
C TRP A 96 -7.18 -5.29 6.32
N LYS A 97 -7.97 -5.89 7.22
CA LYS A 97 -9.10 -6.76 6.86
C LYS A 97 -10.47 -6.07 6.93
N GLY A 98 -10.47 -4.74 7.04
CA GLY A 98 -11.68 -3.94 7.18
C GLY A 98 -12.48 -3.82 5.89
N VAL A 99 -13.54 -3.02 5.98
CA VAL A 99 -14.49 -2.74 4.90
C VAL A 99 -14.44 -1.25 4.61
N ILE A 100 -14.56 -0.90 3.33
CA ILE A 100 -14.72 0.48 2.85
C ILE A 100 -16.20 0.67 2.51
N ASP A 101 -16.81 1.72 3.05
CA ASP A 101 -18.18 2.12 2.76
C ASP A 101 -18.15 3.45 1.99
N ALA A 102 -18.62 3.42 0.74
CA ALA A 102 -18.71 4.60 -0.11
C ALA A 102 -20.08 5.27 0.03
N ASP A 103 -20.10 6.51 0.48
CA ASP A 103 -21.28 7.35 0.50
C ASP A 103 -21.30 8.31 -0.70
N ILE A 104 -22.03 7.92 -1.73
CA ILE A 104 -22.08 8.63 -3.01
C ILE A 104 -23.18 9.70 -2.94
N GLN A 105 -22.80 10.95 -3.22
CA GLN A 105 -23.69 12.11 -3.16
C GLN A 105 -23.66 12.88 -4.48
N GLY A 106 -24.83 13.34 -4.93
CA GLY A 106 -24.99 14.05 -6.21
C GLY A 106 -25.02 13.12 -7.43
N LYS A 107 -24.90 13.72 -8.62
CA LYS A 107 -24.89 13.01 -9.91
C LYS A 107 -23.51 13.12 -10.55
N ALA A 108 -23.00 12.04 -11.13
CA ALA A 108 -21.69 12.04 -11.79
C ALA A 108 -21.56 13.11 -12.90
N SER A 109 -22.67 13.52 -13.52
CA SER A 109 -22.72 14.60 -14.51
C SER A 109 -22.58 16.01 -13.92
N THR A 110 -22.40 16.16 -12.60
CA THR A 110 -22.38 17.46 -11.91
C THR A 110 -21.10 17.64 -11.08
N PRO A 111 -20.51 18.84 -11.02
CA PRO A 111 -19.30 19.09 -10.21
C PRO A 111 -19.49 18.92 -8.69
N THR A 112 -20.74 18.93 -8.23
CA THR A 112 -21.09 18.67 -6.81
C THR A 112 -21.04 17.19 -6.45
N PHE A 113 -20.77 16.31 -7.43
CA PHE A 113 -20.53 14.90 -7.19
C PHE A 113 -19.39 14.70 -6.19
N LYS A 114 -19.63 13.87 -5.18
CA LYS A 114 -18.60 13.45 -4.25
C LYS A 114 -18.90 12.06 -3.71
N ILE A 115 -17.84 11.39 -3.27
CA ILE A 115 -17.93 10.12 -2.57
C ILE A 115 -17.12 10.24 -1.30
N ASP A 116 -17.80 10.20 -0.16
CA ASP A 116 -17.15 10.14 1.14
C ASP A 116 -16.85 8.66 1.46
N LEU A 117 -15.60 8.35 1.78
CA LEU A 117 -15.16 6.99 2.09
C LEU A 117 -15.02 6.84 3.59
N SER A 118 -15.85 5.98 4.19
CA SER A 118 -15.69 5.57 5.58
C SER A 118 -15.14 4.15 5.66
N VAL A 119 -14.44 3.83 6.74
CA VAL A 119 -13.70 2.58 6.88
C VAL A 119 -13.96 1.93 8.23
N THR A 120 -13.88 0.60 8.27
CA THR A 120 -14.05 -0.15 9.52
C THR A 120 -12.73 -0.37 10.24
N THR A 121 -12.64 0.03 11.51
CA THR A 121 -11.47 -0.27 12.37
C THR A 121 -11.43 -1.75 12.77
N LYS A 122 -10.31 -2.21 13.35
CA LYS A 122 -10.20 -3.58 13.88
C LYS A 122 -11.30 -3.91 14.93
N GLN A 123 -11.84 -2.90 15.59
CA GLN A 123 -12.90 -3.03 16.60
C GLN A 123 -14.32 -3.06 16.00
N GLY A 124 -14.45 -3.03 14.66
CA GLY A 124 -15.74 -3.03 13.98
C GLY A 124 -16.44 -1.68 13.94
N ARG A 125 -15.78 -0.59 14.35
CA ARG A 125 -16.34 0.77 14.28
C ARG A 125 -16.10 1.37 12.90
N THR A 126 -17.12 1.99 12.33
CA THR A 126 -16.99 2.79 11.10
C THR A 126 -16.53 4.21 11.43
N THR A 127 -15.58 4.75 10.67
CA THR A 127 -15.01 6.07 10.90
C THR A 127 -14.56 6.74 9.60
N LEU A 128 -14.57 8.08 9.59
CA LEU A 128 -13.90 8.92 8.58
C LEU A 128 -12.51 9.38 9.06
N ASN A 129 -12.17 9.14 10.32
CA ASN A 129 -10.91 9.55 10.92
C ASN A 129 -9.84 8.49 10.65
N TYR A 130 -9.19 8.60 9.49
CA TYR A 130 -8.05 7.79 9.09
C TYR A 130 -7.16 8.61 8.15
N THR A 131 -5.92 8.17 7.96
CA THR A 131 -5.04 8.66 6.90
C THR A 131 -4.56 7.50 6.05
N VAL A 132 -4.34 7.76 4.76
CA VAL A 132 -3.71 6.83 3.84
C VAL A 132 -2.45 7.50 3.30
N ASP A 133 -1.34 6.78 3.42
CA ASP A 133 -0.02 7.26 3.09
C ASP A 133 0.78 6.10 2.48
N GLY A 134 1.06 6.22 1.18
CA GLY A 134 1.59 5.13 0.36
C GLY A 134 0.77 3.84 0.52
N PRO A 135 1.41 2.72 0.92
CA PRO A 135 0.74 1.42 1.04
C PRO A 135 -0.02 1.23 2.36
N PHE A 136 -0.05 2.24 3.24
CA PHE A 136 -0.56 2.09 4.59
C PHE A 136 -1.84 2.89 4.85
N ILE A 137 -2.71 2.31 5.68
CA ILE A 137 -3.81 3.00 6.34
C ILE A 137 -3.51 3.13 7.83
N ARG A 138 -3.68 4.34 8.38
CA ARG A 138 -3.45 4.65 9.80
C ARG A 138 -4.72 5.18 10.45
N PHE A 139 -5.04 4.66 11.63
CA PHE A 139 -6.15 5.12 12.48
C PHE A 139 -5.65 5.92 13.69
N SER A 140 -4.40 5.69 14.10
CA SER A 140 -3.70 6.46 15.14
C SER A 140 -2.18 6.29 14.95
N GLN A 141 -1.37 6.90 15.81
CA GLN A 141 0.10 6.73 15.78
C GLN A 141 0.55 5.27 15.95
N ASN A 142 -0.21 4.47 16.71
CA ASN A 142 0.15 3.08 17.03
C ASN A 142 -0.74 2.07 16.30
N GLU A 143 -1.64 2.53 15.42
CA GLU A 143 -2.56 1.67 14.69
C GLU A 143 -2.43 1.92 13.19
N GLN A 144 -1.60 1.10 12.56
CA GLN A 144 -1.28 1.12 11.13
C GLN A 144 -1.44 -0.29 10.55
N TYR A 145 -1.87 -0.36 9.29
CA TYR A 145 -2.05 -1.61 8.56
C TYR A 145 -1.61 -1.46 7.11
N LEU A 146 -1.20 -2.58 6.50
CA LEU A 146 -0.91 -2.69 5.08
C LEU A 146 -2.22 -2.83 4.28
N LEU A 147 -2.37 -2.07 3.22
CA LEU A 147 -3.50 -2.20 2.30
C LEU A 147 -3.34 -3.43 1.39
N THR A 148 -4.45 -3.92 0.83
CA THR A 148 -4.40 -4.81 -0.34
C THR A 148 -4.25 -3.98 -1.63
N PRO A 149 -3.86 -4.59 -2.76
CA PRO A 149 -3.81 -3.90 -4.05
C PRO A 149 -5.12 -3.20 -4.42
N GLU A 150 -6.26 -3.85 -4.18
CA GLU A 150 -7.59 -3.34 -4.52
C GLU A 150 -8.02 -2.22 -3.56
N GLN A 151 -7.62 -2.27 -2.28
CA GLN A 151 -7.86 -1.17 -1.35
C GLN A 151 -7.00 0.06 -1.71
N LEU A 152 -5.73 -0.16 -2.07
CA LEU A 152 -4.85 0.92 -2.54
C LEU A 152 -5.43 1.61 -3.79
N MET A 153 -5.96 0.83 -4.74
CA MET A 153 -6.65 1.36 -5.93
C MET A 153 -7.78 2.33 -5.56
N VAL A 154 -8.61 1.98 -4.56
CA VAL A 154 -9.71 2.85 -4.08
C VAL A 154 -9.18 4.19 -3.56
N PHE A 155 -8.16 4.16 -2.69
CA PHE A 155 -7.65 5.38 -2.07
C PHE A 155 -6.84 6.25 -3.04
N ILE A 156 -6.11 5.66 -3.99
CA ILE A 156 -5.47 6.41 -5.08
C ILE A 156 -6.54 7.09 -5.93
N ALA A 157 -7.59 6.37 -6.34
CA ALA A 157 -8.67 6.95 -7.15
C ALA A 157 -9.36 8.11 -6.41
N HIS A 158 -9.60 7.95 -5.10
CA HIS A 158 -10.14 9.02 -4.25
C HIS A 158 -9.21 10.25 -4.20
N LYS A 159 -7.92 10.05 -3.92
CA LYS A 159 -6.93 11.14 -3.84
C LYS A 159 -6.81 11.89 -5.17
N THR A 160 -6.84 11.16 -6.30
CA THR A 160 -6.83 11.73 -7.65
C THR A 160 -8.09 12.54 -7.93
N HIS A 161 -9.28 11.99 -7.64
CA HIS A 161 -10.55 12.69 -7.85
C HIS A 161 -10.68 13.97 -7.00
N VAL A 162 -10.25 13.94 -5.74
CA VAL A 162 -10.27 15.11 -4.85
C VAL A 162 -9.44 16.27 -5.42
N ARG A 163 -8.37 15.97 -6.16
CA ARG A 163 -7.45 16.94 -6.79
C ARG A 163 -7.82 17.30 -8.23
N SER A 164 -8.83 16.67 -8.82
CA SER A 164 -9.22 16.90 -10.22
C SER A 164 -10.17 18.09 -10.36
N ASP A 165 -10.48 18.45 -11.60
CA ASP A 165 -11.46 19.49 -11.94
C ASP A 165 -12.92 19.06 -11.66
N ARG A 166 -13.13 17.82 -11.21
CA ARG A 166 -14.44 17.20 -10.98
C ARG A 166 -15.37 17.27 -12.19
N SER A 167 -14.77 17.10 -13.37
CA SER A 167 -15.51 16.94 -14.62
C SER A 167 -16.37 15.67 -14.57
N GLU A 168 -17.38 15.56 -15.44
CA GLU A 168 -18.14 14.32 -15.57
C GLU A 168 -17.23 13.12 -15.86
N TYR A 169 -16.22 13.32 -16.70
CA TYR A 169 -15.21 12.30 -16.99
C TYR A 169 -14.49 11.84 -15.72
N ASP A 170 -13.99 12.77 -14.89
CA ASP A 170 -13.30 12.42 -13.64
C ASP A 170 -14.22 11.69 -12.66
N ASN A 171 -15.48 12.11 -12.57
CA ASN A 171 -16.48 11.51 -11.70
C ASN A 171 -16.78 10.07 -12.13
N LEU A 172 -16.94 9.83 -13.43
CA LEU A 172 -17.17 8.50 -13.98
C LEU A 172 -15.93 7.61 -13.87
N LEU A 173 -14.74 8.16 -14.08
CA LEU A 173 -13.47 7.44 -13.89
C LEU A 173 -13.31 7.01 -12.43
N TYR A 174 -13.59 7.90 -11.48
CA TYR A 174 -13.54 7.57 -10.06
C TYR A 174 -14.52 6.45 -9.69
N LEU A 175 -15.79 6.56 -10.11
CA LEU A 175 -16.77 5.50 -9.88
C LEU A 175 -16.37 4.17 -10.54
N HIS A 176 -15.81 4.22 -11.76
CA HIS A 176 -15.33 3.04 -12.46
C HIS A 176 -14.20 2.36 -11.67
N SER A 177 -13.21 3.11 -11.17
CA SER A 177 -12.14 2.56 -10.34
C SER A 177 -12.66 1.89 -9.07
N LEU A 178 -13.70 2.46 -8.43
CA LEU A 178 -14.34 1.82 -7.29
C LEU A 178 -15.04 0.51 -7.66
N GLN A 179 -15.78 0.48 -8.77
CA GLN A 179 -16.42 -0.74 -9.26
C GLN A 179 -15.40 -1.83 -9.63
N GLU A 180 -14.28 -1.43 -10.24
CA GLU A 180 -13.18 -2.34 -10.58
C GLU A 180 -12.54 -2.94 -9.34
N ALA A 181 -12.24 -2.11 -8.32
CA ALA A 181 -11.72 -2.60 -7.05
C ALA A 181 -12.69 -3.59 -6.37
N GLN A 182 -14.00 -3.29 -6.35
CA GLN A 182 -15.03 -4.20 -5.83
C GLN A 182 -15.05 -5.52 -6.60
N LYS A 183 -15.03 -5.46 -7.94
CA LYS A 183 -15.01 -6.64 -8.82
C LYS A 183 -13.78 -7.51 -8.59
N ASN A 184 -12.63 -6.90 -8.26
CA ASN A 184 -11.38 -7.59 -7.97
C ASN A 184 -11.31 -8.14 -6.53
N GLY A 185 -12.36 -7.98 -5.72
CA GLY A 185 -12.48 -8.59 -4.40
C GLY A 185 -12.27 -7.63 -3.21
N CYS A 186 -12.17 -6.32 -3.46
CA CYS A 186 -12.18 -5.34 -2.38
C CYS A 186 -13.51 -5.41 -1.62
N LYS A 187 -13.46 -5.45 -0.29
CA LYS A 187 -14.63 -5.29 0.57
C LYS A 187 -15.09 -3.83 0.56
N LEU A 188 -15.71 -3.44 -0.54
CA LEU A 188 -16.20 -2.09 -0.80
C LEU A 188 -17.71 -2.15 -0.98
N ASN A 189 -18.45 -1.36 -0.20
CA ASN A 189 -19.89 -1.23 -0.33
C ASN A 189 -20.22 0.03 -1.14
N LEU A 190 -20.78 -0.15 -2.34
CA LEU A 190 -21.23 0.94 -3.23
C LEU A 190 -22.72 1.25 -3.08
N LYS A 191 -23.40 0.61 -2.12
CA LYS A 191 -24.85 0.74 -1.87
C LYS A 191 -25.64 0.53 -3.16
N HIS A 192 -26.42 1.52 -3.60
CA HIS A 192 -27.27 1.43 -4.79
C HIS A 192 -26.52 1.53 -6.13
N PHE A 193 -25.23 1.87 -6.12
CA PHE A 193 -24.43 2.07 -7.34
C PHE A 193 -23.69 0.80 -7.80
N GLU A 194 -23.85 -0.32 -7.09
CA GLU A 194 -23.31 -1.63 -7.49
C GLU A 194 -23.75 -2.08 -8.89
N ARG A 195 -24.90 -1.58 -9.36
CA ARG A 195 -25.54 -2.00 -10.63
C ARG A 195 -25.49 -0.95 -11.73
N LEU A 196 -24.87 0.22 -11.50
CA LEU A 196 -24.78 1.27 -12.50
C LEU A 196 -23.75 0.87 -13.57
N ARG A 197 -24.16 0.72 -14.84
CA ARG A 197 -23.23 0.43 -15.94
C ARG A 197 -22.57 1.72 -16.41
N ILE A 198 -21.29 1.91 -16.06
CA ILE A 198 -20.49 3.03 -16.55
C ILE A 198 -19.83 2.62 -17.87
N LEU A 199 -20.02 3.43 -18.91
CA LEU A 199 -19.33 3.27 -20.18
C LEU A 199 -18.15 4.23 -20.20
N THR A 200 -16.93 3.71 -20.02
CA THR A 200 -15.69 4.46 -20.22
C THR A 200 -15.29 4.41 -21.70
N PRO A 201 -14.95 5.54 -22.35
CA PRO A 201 -14.35 5.52 -23.68
C PRO A 201 -13.01 4.76 -23.66
N LYS A 202 -12.71 4.03 -24.74
CA LYS A 202 -11.40 3.39 -24.95
C LYS A 202 -10.39 4.38 -25.52
#